data_AF-A0A654DJ59-F1
#
_entry.id   AF-A0A654DJ59-F1
#
_cell.length_a   1.000
_cell.length_b   1.000
_cell.length_c   1.000
_cell.angle_alpha   90.00
_cell.angle_beta   90.00
_cell.angle_gamma   90.00
#
_symmetry.space_group_name_H-M   'P 1'
#
loop_
_entity.id
_entity.type
_entity.pdbx_description
1 polymer ?
#
loop_
_entity_poly.entity_id
_entity_poly.type
_entity_poly.pdbx_seq_one_letter_code
_entity_poly.pdbx_strand_id
1 'polypeptide(L)'
;MYPKLYPYILVIVLVVLCTTAFRSTESSRSVTRYASITGLKAEKVAYYKKLHAKVWPSVLRKIKACHIRNYSIFLKEIDGQFFLFSYFEYAGQNIKLDMQKTASDPETQRWWKETDPCQQPLSDAQEKGEIWSGMTEVFHTD
;
A
#
# COMPACT_ATOMS: atom_id res chain seq x y z
N MET A 1 8.66 73.36 0.67
CA MET A 1 7.70 72.75 1.61
C MET A 1 7.64 71.26 1.29
N TYR A 2 7.90 70.40 2.27
CA TYR A 2 8.01 68.93 2.11
C TYR A 2 6.70 68.29 1.54
N PRO A 3 6.79 67.07 0.96
CA PRO A 3 5.96 66.60 -0.16
C PRO A 3 4.75 65.75 0.27
N LYS A 4 3.70 65.73 -0.57
CA LYS A 4 2.57 64.78 -0.42
C LYS A 4 2.90 63.44 -1.07
N LEU A 5 3.58 62.59 -0.31
CA LEU A 5 3.91 61.21 -0.63
C LEU A 5 2.69 60.29 -0.39
N TYR A 6 1.59 60.44 -1.14
CA TYR A 6 0.34 59.67 -0.86
C TYR A 6 -0.54 59.38 -2.10
N PRO A 7 0.00 58.75 -3.16
CA PRO A 7 -0.87 57.79 -3.87
C PRO A 7 -0.24 56.43 -4.15
N TYR A 8 1.08 56.27 -3.98
CA TYR A 8 1.77 55.02 -4.34
C TYR A 8 1.90 54.01 -3.19
N ILE A 9 1.72 54.44 -1.93
CA ILE A 9 1.82 53.54 -0.77
C ILE A 9 0.61 52.59 -0.68
N LEU A 10 -0.57 52.99 -1.19
CA LEU A 10 -1.78 52.16 -1.07
C LEU A 10 -1.86 51.01 -2.10
N VAL A 11 -1.21 51.16 -3.26
CA VAL A 11 -1.26 50.13 -4.32
C VAL A 11 -0.22 49.02 -4.10
N ILE A 12 0.91 49.33 -3.46
CA ILE A 12 1.97 48.34 -3.21
C ILE A 12 1.60 47.36 -2.08
N VAL A 13 0.79 47.79 -1.10
CA VAL A 13 0.38 46.93 0.02
C VAL A 13 -0.58 45.82 -0.41
N LEU A 14 -1.38 46.01 -1.47
CA LEU A 14 -2.36 45.01 -1.92
C LEU A 14 -1.75 43.87 -2.76
N VAL A 15 -0.62 44.11 -3.44
CA VAL A 15 0.04 43.09 -4.29
C VAL A 15 0.98 42.19 -3.48
N VAL A 16 1.56 42.68 -2.38
CA VAL A 16 2.49 41.91 -1.54
C VAL A 16 1.79 40.91 -0.61
N LEU A 17 0.49 41.10 -0.33
CA LEU A 17 -0.29 40.19 0.51
C LEU A 17 -0.85 38.95 -0.23
N CYS A 18 -0.66 38.84 -1.55
CA CYS A 18 -1.18 37.73 -2.34
C CYS A 18 -0.12 36.72 -2.82
N THR A 19 1.14 36.85 -2.36
CA THR A 19 2.22 35.89 -2.68
C THR A 19 2.71 35.08 -1.48
N THR A 20 2.13 35.27 -0.28
CA THR A 20 2.46 34.45 0.88
C THR A 20 1.64 33.17 0.89
N ALA A 21 2.26 32.13 0.32
CA ALA A 21 2.12 30.75 0.73
C ALA A 21 0.75 30.10 0.51
N PHE A 22 0.42 29.80 -0.75
CA PHE A 22 -0.12 28.46 -1.03
C PHE A 22 1.06 27.47 -0.97
N ARG A 23 1.60 27.30 0.24
CA ARG A 23 2.46 26.16 0.54
C ARG A 23 1.49 24.99 0.45
N SER A 24 1.55 24.21 -0.62
CA SER A 24 0.94 22.91 -0.61
C SER A 24 1.56 22.20 0.59
N THR A 25 0.81 22.12 1.68
CA THR A 25 1.03 21.05 2.64
C THR A 25 0.70 19.79 1.85
N GLU A 26 1.68 19.27 1.11
CA GLU A 26 1.82 17.83 1.03
C GLU A 26 2.02 17.40 2.49
N SER A 27 0.90 17.30 3.21
CA SER A 27 0.82 16.32 4.28
C SER A 27 1.15 15.03 3.55
N SER A 28 2.35 14.50 3.80
CA SER A 28 2.55 13.08 3.56
C SER A 28 1.37 12.44 4.29
N ARG A 29 0.45 11.85 3.53
CA ARG A 29 -0.65 11.12 4.16
C ARG A 29 0.05 10.04 4.96
N SER A 30 -0.03 10.14 6.29
CA SER A 30 0.46 9.12 7.20
C SER A 30 -0.11 7.78 6.74
N VAL A 31 0.77 6.90 6.29
CA VAL A 31 0.41 5.52 5.93
C VAL A 31 0.76 4.60 7.06
N THR A 32 0.01 3.51 7.15
CA THR A 32 0.41 2.36 7.96
C THR A 32 1.01 1.31 7.04
N ARG A 33 2.19 0.82 7.36
CA ARG A 33 2.87 -0.22 6.59
C ARG A 33 2.52 -1.58 7.16
N TYR A 34 2.35 -2.54 6.26
CA TYR A 34 2.06 -3.93 6.61
C TYR A 34 3.05 -4.81 5.90
N ALA A 35 3.61 -5.76 6.64
CA ALA A 35 4.42 -6.83 6.10
C ALA A 35 3.86 -8.18 6.55
N SER A 36 3.95 -9.18 5.69
CA SER A 36 3.55 -10.54 6.02
C SER A 36 4.38 -11.57 5.27
N ILE A 37 4.42 -12.80 5.79
CA ILE A 37 5.18 -13.91 5.24
C ILE A 37 4.28 -15.14 5.07
N THR A 38 4.53 -15.91 4.02
CA THR A 38 3.98 -17.26 3.85
C THR A 38 4.99 -18.15 3.13
N GLY A 39 4.87 -19.47 3.26
CA GLY A 39 5.62 -20.41 2.44
C GLY A 39 5.07 -20.48 1.01
N LEU A 40 5.89 -20.94 0.09
CA LEU A 40 5.52 -21.22 -1.30
C LEU A 40 5.95 -22.64 -1.66
N LYS A 41 5.05 -23.41 -2.24
CA LYS A 41 5.35 -24.77 -2.68
C LYS A 41 6.36 -24.73 -3.83
N ALA A 42 7.43 -25.52 -3.73
CA ALA A 42 8.53 -25.50 -4.69
C ALA A 42 8.05 -25.76 -6.14
N GLU A 43 7.14 -26.71 -6.32
CA GLU A 43 6.54 -27.06 -7.60
C GLU A 43 5.60 -25.99 -8.18
N LYS A 44 5.24 -24.98 -7.39
CA LYS A 44 4.34 -23.88 -7.79
C LYS A 44 5.06 -22.55 -8.04
N VAL A 45 6.37 -22.46 -7.79
CA VAL A 45 7.16 -21.22 -7.93
C VAL A 45 6.99 -20.58 -9.32
N ALA A 46 7.18 -21.37 -10.39
CA ALA A 46 7.07 -20.87 -11.75
C ALA A 46 5.64 -20.39 -12.08
N TYR A 47 4.63 -21.12 -11.59
CA TYR A 47 3.23 -20.77 -11.80
C TYR A 47 2.86 -19.48 -11.07
N TYR A 48 3.25 -19.34 -9.81
CA TYR A 48 3.00 -18.15 -9.01
C TYR A 48 3.60 -16.88 -9.65
N LYS A 49 4.83 -16.97 -10.16
CA LYS A 49 5.48 -15.88 -10.92
C LYS A 49 4.70 -15.53 -12.19
N LYS A 50 4.22 -16.53 -12.93
CA LYS A 50 3.42 -16.32 -14.14
C LYS A 50 2.10 -15.59 -13.84
N LEU A 51 1.40 -15.98 -12.77
CA LEU A 51 0.19 -15.31 -12.30
C LEU A 51 0.49 -13.84 -12.00
N HIS A 52 1.49 -13.57 -11.15
CA HIS A 52 1.77 -12.20 -10.67
C HIS A 52 2.42 -11.29 -11.72
N ALA A 53 3.00 -11.84 -12.79
CA ALA A 53 3.42 -11.05 -13.95
C ALA A 53 2.23 -10.46 -14.73
N LYS A 54 1.02 -11.02 -14.57
CA LYS A 54 -0.20 -10.63 -15.26
C LYS A 54 -1.41 -10.66 -14.32
N VAL A 55 -1.29 -9.98 -13.18
CA VAL A 55 -2.40 -9.83 -12.22
C VAL A 55 -3.64 -9.29 -12.95
N TRP A 56 -4.80 -9.85 -12.65
CA TRP A 56 -6.04 -9.43 -13.29
C TRP A 56 -6.35 -7.96 -12.98
N PRO A 57 -6.72 -7.14 -13.99
CA PRO A 57 -7.01 -5.73 -13.77
C PRO A 57 -8.14 -5.48 -12.75
N SER A 58 -9.11 -6.39 -12.62
CA SER A 58 -10.18 -6.33 -11.61
C SER A 58 -9.63 -6.37 -10.18
N VAL A 59 -8.70 -7.29 -9.92
CA VAL A 59 -8.02 -7.45 -8.62
C VAL A 59 -7.19 -6.19 -8.30
N LEU A 60 -6.42 -5.68 -9.26
CA LEU A 60 -5.63 -4.44 -9.05
C LEU A 60 -6.52 -3.24 -8.74
N ARG A 61 -7.68 -3.10 -9.40
CA ARG A 61 -8.65 -2.05 -9.09
C ARG A 61 -9.20 -2.21 -7.67
N LYS A 62 -9.49 -3.44 -7.23
CA LYS A 62 -9.97 -3.71 -5.87
C LYS A 62 -8.93 -3.33 -4.82
N ILE A 63 -7.68 -3.74 -5.00
CA ILE A 63 -6.54 -3.37 -4.14
C ILE A 63 -6.47 -1.84 -3.99
N LYS A 64 -6.49 -1.11 -5.10
CA LYS A 64 -6.46 0.36 -5.10
C LYS A 64 -7.68 0.98 -4.41
N ALA A 65 -8.88 0.44 -4.66
CA ALA A 65 -10.12 0.91 -4.03
C ALA A 65 -10.16 0.66 -2.52
N CYS A 66 -9.38 -0.31 -2.03
CA CYS A 66 -9.19 -0.60 -0.61
C CYS A 66 -7.99 0.14 0.00
N HIS A 67 -7.54 1.22 -0.64
CA HIS A 67 -6.48 2.11 -0.16
C HIS A 67 -5.11 1.45 0.06
N ILE A 68 -4.89 0.28 -0.55
CA ILE A 68 -3.58 -0.38 -0.59
C ILE A 68 -2.77 0.23 -1.74
N ARG A 69 -1.53 0.63 -1.44
CA ARG A 69 -0.57 1.16 -2.41
C ARG A 69 0.84 0.62 -2.11
N ASN A 70 1.76 0.86 -3.05
CA ASN A 70 3.15 0.39 -2.94
C ASN A 70 3.24 -1.10 -2.59
N TYR A 71 2.35 -1.92 -3.15
CA TYR A 71 2.24 -3.34 -2.81
C TYR A 71 3.25 -4.16 -3.62
N SER A 72 4.19 -4.77 -2.91
CA SER A 72 5.20 -5.69 -3.46
C SER A 72 5.10 -7.06 -2.79
N ILE A 73 5.41 -8.11 -3.56
CA ILE A 73 5.60 -9.47 -3.05
C ILE A 73 6.96 -9.96 -3.53
N PHE A 74 7.84 -10.29 -2.57
CA PHE A 74 9.19 -10.80 -2.81
C PHE A 74 9.22 -12.30 -2.62
N LEU A 75 10.04 -12.98 -3.41
CA LEU A 75 10.32 -14.41 -3.29
C LEU A 75 11.76 -14.59 -2.80
N LYS A 76 11.96 -15.44 -1.80
CA LYS A 76 13.27 -15.84 -1.31
C LYS A 76 13.31 -17.33 -1.04
N GLU A 77 14.43 -17.95 -1.40
CA GLU A 77 14.77 -19.30 -0.99
C GLU A 77 15.68 -19.25 0.25
N ILE A 78 15.35 -20.06 1.26
CA ILE A 78 16.08 -20.23 2.52
C ILE A 78 16.15 -21.73 2.78
N ASP A 79 17.36 -22.29 2.85
CA ASP A 79 17.59 -23.72 3.14
C ASP A 79 16.76 -24.69 2.28
N GLY A 80 16.61 -24.38 0.99
CA GLY A 80 15.84 -25.18 0.03
C GLY A 80 14.31 -25.03 0.12
N GLN A 81 13.82 -24.15 1.00
CA GLN A 81 12.41 -23.79 1.13
C GLN A 81 12.14 -22.40 0.54
N PHE A 82 10.97 -22.21 -0.06
CA PHE A 82 10.58 -20.94 -0.67
C PHE A 82 9.61 -20.17 0.22
N PHE A 83 9.86 -18.87 0.35
CA PHE A 83 9.05 -17.95 1.14
C PHE A 83 8.67 -16.74 0.30
N LEU A 84 7.44 -16.28 0.50
CA LEU A 84 6.93 -15.03 -0.02
C LEU A 84 6.86 -14.01 1.11
N PHE A 85 7.37 -12.81 0.84
CA PHE A 85 7.28 -11.65 1.73
C PHE A 85 6.44 -10.59 1.06
N SER A 86 5.29 -10.27 1.64
CA SER A 86 4.41 -9.22 1.16
C SER A 86 4.68 -7.92 1.93
N TYR A 87 4.66 -6.80 1.24
CA TYR A 87 4.74 -5.46 1.84
C TYR A 87 3.79 -4.52 1.13
N PHE A 88 2.99 -3.75 1.87
CA PHE A 88 2.20 -2.66 1.30
C PHE A 88 2.01 -1.51 2.28
N GLU A 89 1.69 -0.34 1.73
CA GLU A 89 1.23 0.82 2.47
C GLU A 89 -0.29 0.92 2.40
N TYR A 90 -0.92 1.13 3.55
CA TYR A 90 -2.33 1.42 3.67
C TYR A 90 -2.54 2.91 3.96
N ALA A 91 -3.32 3.56 3.10
CA ALA A 91 -3.63 4.99 3.20
C ALA A 91 -5.09 5.29 3.55
N GLY A 92 -5.85 4.27 3.96
CA GLY A 92 -7.26 4.41 4.35
C GLY A 92 -7.43 4.67 5.85
N GLN A 93 -8.69 4.64 6.32
CA GLN A 93 -9.04 4.96 7.70
C GLN A 93 -9.47 3.73 8.53
N ASN A 94 -9.82 2.62 7.87
CA ASN A 94 -10.32 1.42 8.54
C ASN A 94 -9.90 0.17 7.76
N ILE A 95 -8.71 -0.35 8.09
CA ILE A 95 -8.17 -1.50 7.38
C ILE A 95 -9.06 -2.73 7.51
N LYS A 96 -9.70 -2.94 8.67
CA LYS A 96 -10.60 -4.08 8.88
C LYS A 96 -11.76 -4.05 7.88
N LEU A 97 -12.38 -2.89 7.70
CA LEU A 97 -13.48 -2.72 6.74
C LEU A 97 -13.00 -2.91 5.30
N ASP A 98 -11.83 -2.38 4.94
CA ASP A 98 -11.31 -2.50 3.57
C ASP A 98 -10.82 -3.93 3.25
N MET A 99 -10.29 -4.65 4.23
CA MET A 99 -9.95 -6.08 4.07
C MET A 99 -11.21 -6.93 3.92
N GLN A 100 -12.30 -6.61 4.64
CA GLN A 100 -13.60 -7.26 4.44
C GLN A 100 -14.19 -7.00 3.04
N LYS A 101 -14.03 -5.79 2.48
CA LYS A 101 -14.42 -5.50 1.09
C LYS A 101 -13.60 -6.27 0.06
N THR A 102 -12.34 -6.53 0.35
CA THR A 102 -11.45 -7.35 -0.48
C THR A 102 -11.88 -8.82 -0.40
N ALA A 103 -12.14 -9.34 0.80
CA ALA A 103 -12.56 -10.72 1.02
C ALA A 103 -13.96 -11.03 0.46
N SER A 104 -14.84 -10.04 0.38
CA SER A 104 -16.18 -10.18 -0.22
C SER A 104 -16.22 -9.92 -1.73
N ASP A 105 -15.09 -9.52 -2.35
CA ASP A 105 -15.04 -9.26 -3.78
C ASP A 105 -14.96 -10.56 -4.61
N PRO A 106 -15.92 -10.85 -5.51
CA PRO A 106 -15.94 -12.11 -6.25
C PRO A 106 -14.72 -12.33 -7.14
N GLU A 107 -14.19 -11.27 -7.75
CA GLU A 107 -13.00 -11.35 -8.61
C GLU A 107 -11.74 -11.66 -7.81
N THR A 108 -11.62 -11.08 -6.62
CA THR A 108 -10.55 -11.39 -5.66
C THR A 108 -10.66 -12.82 -5.17
N GLN A 109 -11.85 -13.31 -4.83
CA GLN A 109 -12.05 -14.72 -4.45
C GLN A 109 -11.69 -15.69 -5.58
N ARG A 110 -12.02 -15.35 -6.84
CA ARG A 110 -11.62 -16.14 -8.00
C ARG A 110 -10.10 -16.15 -8.19
N TRP A 111 -9.45 -15.00 -7.98
CA TRP A 111 -8.00 -14.90 -8.01
C TRP A 111 -7.33 -15.76 -6.92
N TRP A 112 -7.87 -15.75 -5.71
CA TRP A 112 -7.38 -16.58 -4.60
C TRP A 112 -7.48 -18.09 -4.87
N LYS A 113 -8.47 -18.54 -5.64
CA LYS A 113 -8.53 -19.95 -6.10
C LYS A 113 -7.31 -20.35 -6.95
N GLU A 114 -6.63 -19.40 -7.59
CA GLU A 114 -5.41 -19.65 -8.35
C GLU A 114 -4.14 -19.52 -7.48
N THR A 115 -4.11 -18.54 -6.58
CA THR A 115 -2.91 -18.22 -5.78
C THR A 115 -2.77 -19.07 -4.52
N ASP A 116 -3.85 -19.28 -3.77
CA ASP A 116 -3.82 -19.93 -2.47
C ASP A 116 -3.29 -21.38 -2.56
N PRO A 117 -3.63 -22.18 -3.59
CA PRO A 117 -3.05 -23.52 -3.75
C PRO A 117 -1.53 -23.53 -3.96
N CYS A 118 -0.94 -22.40 -4.37
CA CYS A 118 0.52 -22.26 -4.50
C CYS A 118 1.20 -22.11 -3.14
N GLN A 119 0.49 -21.55 -2.16
CA GLN A 119 1.05 -21.09 -0.89
C GLN A 119 1.03 -22.21 0.15
N GLN A 120 1.86 -22.04 1.17
CA GLN A 120 2.00 -22.94 2.30
C GLN A 120 2.04 -22.08 3.57
N PRO A 121 0.88 -21.89 4.23
CA PRO A 121 0.80 -21.05 5.43
C PRO A 121 1.77 -21.51 6.52
N LEU A 122 2.33 -20.56 7.26
CA LEU A 122 3.10 -20.86 8.46
C LEU A 122 2.15 -21.33 9.59
N SER A 123 2.69 -21.99 10.60
CA SER A 123 1.89 -22.62 11.65
C SER A 123 0.94 -21.64 12.36
N ASP A 124 1.42 -20.44 12.67
CA ASP A 124 0.66 -19.40 13.36
C ASP A 124 -0.47 -18.80 12.50
N ALA A 125 -0.30 -18.75 11.18
CA ALA A 125 -1.34 -18.36 10.24
C ALA A 125 -2.37 -19.50 10.08
N GLN A 126 -1.89 -20.74 9.95
CA GLN A 126 -2.73 -21.93 9.81
C GLN A 126 -3.67 -22.11 11.02
N GLU A 127 -3.18 -21.90 12.24
CA GLU A 127 -3.98 -21.95 13.47
C GLU A 127 -5.16 -20.97 13.47
N LYS A 128 -5.04 -19.85 12.75
CA LYS A 128 -6.07 -18.82 12.60
C LYS A 128 -6.94 -19.00 11.37
N GLY A 129 -6.66 -20.01 10.54
CA GLY A 129 -7.30 -20.17 9.23
C GLY A 129 -6.89 -19.09 8.22
N GLU A 130 -5.72 -18.48 8.39
CA GLU A 130 -5.15 -17.45 7.54
C GLU A 130 -4.07 -18.04 6.62
N ILE A 131 -3.78 -17.38 5.49
CA ILE A 131 -2.71 -17.80 4.55
C ILE A 131 -1.38 -17.13 4.86
N TRP A 132 -1.40 -15.90 5.36
CA TRP A 132 -0.22 -15.06 5.58
C TRP A 132 -0.04 -14.77 7.06
N SER A 133 1.17 -14.97 7.57
CA SER A 133 1.57 -14.60 8.93
C SER A 133 2.02 -13.13 8.96
N GLY A 134 1.45 -12.33 9.85
CA GLY A 134 1.79 -10.91 10.00
C GLY A 134 3.16 -10.69 10.62
N MET A 135 3.86 -9.65 10.16
CA MET A 135 5.17 -9.25 10.68
C MET A 135 5.09 -7.92 11.42
N THR A 136 5.89 -7.77 12.48
CA THR A 136 6.00 -6.53 13.25
C THR A 136 7.05 -5.61 12.62
N GLU A 137 6.66 -4.38 12.28
CA GLU A 137 7.61 -3.32 11.93
C GLU A 137 8.39 -2.91 13.19
N VAL A 138 9.72 -3.03 13.15
CA VAL A 138 10.60 -2.66 14.28
C VAL A 138 11.44 -1.41 14.01
N PHE A 139 11.47 -0.95 12.75
CA PHE A 139 12.24 0.20 12.32
C PHE A 139 11.66 0.76 11.01
N HIS A 140 11.70 2.08 10.86
CA HIS A 140 11.39 2.79 9.63
C HIS A 140 12.18 4.11 9.58
N THR A 141 12.63 4.48 8.38
CA THR A 141 13.09 5.82 8.03
C THR A 141 12.48 6.18 6.69
N ASP A 142 12.10 7.45 6.55
CA ASP A 142 11.72 8.02 5.25
C ASP A 142 12.95 8.21 4.35
#